data_AF-Q6AS15-F1
#
_entry.id   AF-Q6AS15-F1
#
_cell.length_a   1.000
_cell.length_b   1.000
_cell.length_c   1.000
_cell.angle_alpha   90.00
_cell.angle_beta   90.00
_cell.angle_gamma   90.00
#
_symmetry.space_group_name_H-M   'P 1'
#
loop_
_entity.id
_entity.type
_entity.pdbx_description
1 polymer ?
#
loop_
_entity_poly.entity_id
_entity_poly.type
_entity_poly.pdbx_seq_one_letter_code
_entity_poly.pdbx_strand_id
1 'polypeptide(L)'
;MVNMMWNLWGGSKAEDKQSTQPVTAAEQKILDDFEAVKSKPGQITGWDFARAFDFIDNYPDSAQAEILLNQMYATTTQSMKGLNYDSAVRLLERMPDHKGASSIIEGMYKLEEDYVNELSSTVIAYILQTMPDHPLSSALARDLASIDIACAYDFIQDQPESPHAAALIQEMFHSHPNIAVLLLQEELGHPQVATIFEGIYAIKESDKIVHLTPNAIIFILEVAPDHPKIDEMVQVFVQRNYVKAYDFLRNNPQHVCADLFKELLFQKKPSLEKLLQATLSD
;
A
#
# COMPACT_ATOMS: atom_id res chain seq x y z
N MET A 1 87.13 -41.54 14.09
CA MET A 1 87.30 -42.06 12.73
C MET A 1 86.44 -41.22 11.79
N VAL A 2 87.10 -40.66 10.77
CA VAL A 2 86.64 -40.26 9.42
C VAL A 2 85.17 -40.63 9.11
N ASN A 3 84.23 -39.70 8.92
CA ASN A 3 83.98 -38.76 7.80
C ASN A 3 83.22 -39.41 6.61
N MET A 4 82.01 -38.89 6.31
CA MET A 4 81.50 -38.51 4.97
C MET A 4 80.05 -37.95 5.13
N MET A 5 79.83 -36.63 4.96
CA MET A 5 79.46 -35.91 3.71
C MET A 5 77.95 -36.08 3.38
N TRP A 6 77.06 -35.07 3.36
CA TRP A 6 77.08 -33.82 2.58
C TRP A 6 76.16 -32.68 3.12
N ASN A 7 76.51 -31.46 2.70
CA ASN A 7 75.96 -30.10 2.86
C ASN A 7 74.46 -29.93 2.51
N LEU A 8 73.65 -29.13 3.23
CA LEU A 8 73.48 -27.65 3.22
C LEU A 8 73.07 -27.00 1.87
N TRP A 9 71.88 -26.38 1.92
CA TRP A 9 71.35 -25.23 1.15
C TRP A 9 70.77 -25.40 -0.27
N GLY A 10 69.50 -24.98 -0.40
CA GLY A 10 68.82 -24.70 -1.67
C GLY A 10 67.32 -24.51 -1.42
N GLY A 11 66.90 -23.27 -1.19
CA GLY A 11 65.55 -22.92 -0.74
C GLY A 11 64.42 -23.28 -1.70
N SER A 12 63.23 -23.41 -1.13
CA SER A 12 61.98 -23.07 -1.81
C SER A 12 61.03 -22.58 -0.73
N LYS A 13 60.78 -21.26 -0.73
CA LYS A 13 59.57 -20.72 -0.12
C LYS A 13 58.41 -21.34 -0.89
N ALA A 14 57.69 -22.26 -0.27
CA ALA A 14 56.32 -22.52 -0.68
C ALA A 14 55.54 -21.24 -0.34
N GLU A 15 55.48 -20.32 -1.30
CA GLU A 15 54.41 -19.35 -1.38
C GLU A 15 53.12 -20.16 -1.50
N ASP A 16 52.40 -20.31 -0.38
CA ASP A 16 50.96 -20.53 -0.44
C ASP A 16 50.37 -19.31 -1.12
N LYS A 17 50.30 -19.39 -2.45
CA LYS A 17 49.46 -18.54 -3.27
C LYS A 17 48.02 -18.81 -2.86
N GLN A 18 47.54 -18.10 -1.85
CA GLN A 18 46.13 -17.73 -1.80
C GLN A 18 45.81 -17.15 -3.17
N SER A 19 45.02 -17.87 -3.95
CA SER A 19 44.43 -17.36 -5.17
C SER A 19 43.43 -16.28 -4.76
N THR A 20 43.90 -15.07 -4.53
CA THR A 20 43.05 -13.88 -4.60
C THR A 20 42.66 -13.73 -6.06
N GLN A 21 41.60 -14.43 -6.46
CA GLN A 21 40.82 -14.00 -7.61
C GLN A 21 40.44 -12.54 -7.34
N PRO A 22 40.65 -11.63 -8.30
CA PRO A 22 40.22 -10.26 -8.13
C PRO A 22 38.72 -10.25 -7.90
N VAL A 23 38.30 -9.66 -6.78
CA VAL A 23 36.90 -9.37 -6.48
C VAL A 23 36.32 -8.67 -7.71
N THR A 24 35.26 -9.26 -8.27
CA THR A 24 34.61 -8.66 -9.43
C THR A 24 34.05 -7.29 -9.06
N ALA A 25 33.86 -6.39 -10.03
CA ALA A 25 33.31 -5.06 -9.75
C ALA A 25 31.93 -5.14 -9.05
N ALA A 26 31.16 -6.20 -9.33
CA ALA A 26 29.89 -6.47 -8.66
C ALA A 26 30.08 -6.87 -7.19
N GLU A 27 31.00 -7.79 -6.89
CA GLU A 27 31.31 -8.18 -5.51
C GLU A 27 31.91 -7.02 -4.71
N GLN A 28 32.72 -6.17 -5.34
CA GLN A 28 33.27 -4.98 -4.69
C GLN A 28 32.18 -4.00 -4.32
N LYS A 29 31.19 -3.78 -5.21
CA LYS A 29 30.04 -2.93 -4.91
C LYS A 29 29.25 -3.44 -3.71
N ILE A 30 29.05 -4.76 -3.59
CA ILE A 30 28.35 -5.36 -2.44
C ILE A 30 29.12 -5.09 -1.14
N LEU A 31 30.46 -5.20 -1.16
CA LEU A 31 31.28 -4.91 0.01
C LEU A 31 31.22 -3.43 0.41
N ASP A 32 31.29 -2.53 -0.58
CA ASP A 32 31.23 -1.09 -0.34
C ASP A 32 29.85 -0.69 0.25
N ASP A 33 28.77 -1.23 -0.31
CA ASP A 33 27.41 -1.01 0.18
C ASP A 33 27.22 -1.59 1.60
N PHE A 34 27.81 -2.75 1.91
CA PHE A 34 27.74 -3.38 3.23
C PHE A 34 28.43 -2.54 4.31
N GLU A 35 29.63 -2.04 4.02
CA GLU A 35 30.36 -1.18 4.96
C GLU A 35 29.62 0.16 5.19
N ALA A 36 28.91 0.66 4.17
CA ALA A 36 28.11 1.87 4.27
C ALA A 36 26.84 1.73 5.14
N VAL A 37 26.40 0.51 5.45
CA VAL A 37 25.22 0.28 6.32
C VAL A 37 25.44 0.86 7.71
N LYS A 38 26.65 0.69 8.27
CA LYS A 38 26.94 1.01 9.66
C LYS A 38 27.43 2.45 9.81
N SER A 39 26.72 3.24 10.61
CA SER A 39 27.17 4.59 10.97
C SER A 39 28.41 4.59 11.90
N LYS A 40 28.65 3.49 12.63
CA LYS A 40 29.80 3.32 13.54
C LYS A 40 30.38 1.90 13.47
N PRO A 41 31.70 1.74 13.69
CA PRO A 41 32.32 0.42 13.77
C PRO A 41 31.78 -0.42 14.94
N GLY A 42 31.57 -1.71 14.71
CA GLY A 42 31.45 -2.72 15.77
C GLY A 42 30.06 -3.32 15.99
N GLN A 43 28.96 -2.58 15.86
CA GLN A 43 27.61 -3.15 16.05
C GLN A 43 26.53 -2.33 15.34
N ILE A 44 25.52 -3.02 14.81
CA ILE A 44 24.33 -2.39 14.27
C ILE A 44 23.44 -1.84 15.40
N THR A 45 22.93 -0.62 15.22
CA THR A 45 21.98 0.01 16.15
C THR A 45 20.67 0.33 15.45
N GLY A 46 19.63 0.73 16.19
CA GLY A 46 18.32 1.08 15.61
C GLY A 46 18.42 2.10 14.46
N TRP A 47 19.37 3.03 14.53
CA TRP A 47 19.64 4.03 13.48
C TRP A 47 20.17 3.48 12.16
N ASP A 48 20.62 2.23 12.16
CA ASP A 48 21.21 1.54 11.01
C ASP A 48 20.23 0.56 10.35
N PHE A 49 19.07 0.28 10.96
CA PHE A 49 18.18 -0.79 10.52
C PHE A 49 17.56 -0.52 9.15
N ALA A 50 17.17 0.72 8.86
CA ALA A 50 16.68 1.09 7.53
C ALA A 50 17.70 0.74 6.44
N ARG A 51 18.95 1.21 6.60
CA ARG A 51 20.05 0.90 5.65
C ARG A 51 20.34 -0.60 5.57
N ALA A 52 20.27 -1.30 6.69
CA ALA A 52 20.52 -2.73 6.73
C ALA A 52 19.46 -3.52 5.98
N PHE A 53 18.18 -3.20 6.19
CA PHE A 53 17.11 -3.82 5.43
C PHE A 53 17.16 -3.48 3.95
N ASP A 54 17.48 -2.24 3.58
CA ASP A 54 17.65 -1.86 2.17
C ASP A 54 18.80 -2.62 1.51
N PHE A 55 19.90 -2.87 2.24
CA PHE A 55 20.97 -3.73 1.76
C PHE A 55 20.49 -5.17 1.55
N ILE A 56 19.79 -5.74 2.54
CA ILE A 56 19.28 -7.12 2.48
C ILE A 56 18.34 -7.30 1.29
N ASP A 57 17.51 -6.30 0.98
CA ASP A 57 16.56 -6.37 -0.13
C ASP A 57 17.24 -6.29 -1.49
N ASN A 58 18.33 -5.53 -1.59
CA ASN A 58 19.12 -5.42 -2.81
C ASN A 58 20.03 -6.64 -3.04
N TYR A 59 20.45 -7.31 -1.97
CA TYR A 59 21.41 -8.43 -2.01
C TYR A 59 20.99 -9.62 -1.12
N PRO A 60 19.80 -10.20 -1.32
CA PRO A 60 19.21 -11.17 -0.39
C PRO A 60 20.03 -12.45 -0.22
N ASP A 61 20.70 -12.89 -1.29
CA ASP A 61 21.47 -14.14 -1.31
C ASP A 61 22.97 -13.93 -0.93
N SER A 62 23.34 -12.73 -0.49
CA SER A 62 24.73 -12.44 -0.11
C SER A 62 25.03 -12.91 1.32
N ALA A 63 26.27 -13.38 1.55
CA ALA A 63 26.74 -13.70 2.91
C ALA A 63 26.66 -12.47 3.84
N GLN A 64 26.82 -11.27 3.29
CA GLN A 64 26.71 -9.99 3.98
C GLN A 64 25.28 -9.75 4.51
N ALA A 65 24.25 -10.11 3.75
CA ALA A 65 22.87 -10.01 4.21
C ALA A 65 22.60 -10.92 5.40
N GLU A 66 23.10 -12.16 5.37
CA GLU A 66 23.01 -13.09 6.52
C GLU A 66 23.73 -12.54 7.76
N ILE A 67 24.91 -11.91 7.58
CA ILE A 67 25.64 -11.25 8.66
C ILE A 67 24.81 -10.11 9.27
N LEU A 68 24.20 -9.26 8.44
CA LEU A 68 23.34 -8.17 8.93
C LEU A 68 22.14 -8.70 9.70
N LEU A 69 21.44 -9.71 9.17
CA LEU A 69 20.30 -10.33 9.84
C LEU A 69 20.69 -10.87 11.22
N ASN A 70 21.80 -11.60 11.31
CA ASN A 70 22.30 -12.11 12.59
C ASN A 70 22.67 -10.99 13.57
N GLN A 71 23.27 -9.89 13.09
CA GLN A 71 23.59 -8.73 13.92
C GLN A 71 22.33 -8.00 14.39
N MET A 72 21.32 -7.87 13.53
CA MET A 72 20.02 -7.30 13.87
C MET A 72 19.32 -8.14 14.93
N TYR A 73 19.30 -9.47 14.74
CA TYR A 73 18.67 -10.40 15.67
C TYR A 73 19.34 -10.42 17.05
N ALA A 74 20.65 -10.15 17.10
CA ALA A 74 21.42 -10.06 18.33
C ALA A 74 21.25 -8.72 19.07
N THR A 75 20.50 -7.76 18.53
CA THR A 75 20.28 -6.48 19.20
C THR A 75 19.45 -6.62 20.47
N THR A 76 19.63 -5.66 21.37
CA THR A 76 18.91 -5.54 22.65
C THR A 76 18.05 -4.28 22.63
N THR A 77 17.12 -4.14 23.58
CA THR A 77 16.31 -2.92 23.76
C THR A 77 17.14 -1.64 23.78
N GLN A 78 18.34 -1.67 24.37
CA GLN A 78 19.22 -0.50 24.42
C GLN A 78 19.86 -0.19 23.06
N SER A 79 20.27 -1.20 22.29
CA SER A 79 20.89 -0.99 20.97
C SER A 79 19.86 -0.72 19.87
N MET A 80 18.58 -1.05 20.10
CA MET A 80 17.46 -0.67 19.23
C MET A 80 17.03 0.80 19.37
N LYS A 81 17.62 1.59 20.28
CA LYS A 81 17.34 3.02 20.34
C LYS A 81 17.60 3.69 18.98
N GLY A 82 16.66 4.52 18.55
CA GLY A 82 16.70 5.16 17.23
C GLY A 82 16.05 4.36 16.11
N LEU A 83 15.45 3.19 16.43
CA LEU A 83 14.61 2.47 15.49
C LEU A 83 13.35 3.29 15.17
N ASN A 84 13.14 3.59 13.89
CA ASN A 84 11.91 4.25 13.42
C ASN A 84 10.78 3.22 13.21
N TYR A 85 9.55 3.70 13.04
CA TYR A 85 8.38 2.84 12.91
C TYR A 85 8.45 1.92 11.69
N ASP A 86 8.88 2.39 10.52
CA ASP A 86 9.02 1.55 9.33
C ASP A 86 9.99 0.38 9.54
N SER A 87 11.16 0.66 10.11
CA SER A 87 12.13 -0.40 10.42
C SER A 87 11.63 -1.32 11.54
N ALA A 88 10.83 -0.80 12.47
CA ALA A 88 10.22 -1.60 13.52
C ALA A 88 9.21 -2.60 12.95
N VAL A 89 8.35 -2.17 12.03
CA VAL A 89 7.40 -3.04 11.32
C VAL A 89 8.15 -4.10 10.51
N ARG A 90 9.15 -3.69 9.68
CA ARG A 90 9.96 -4.65 8.91
C ARG A 90 10.68 -5.67 9.79
N LEU A 91 11.11 -5.27 10.99
CA LEU A 91 11.68 -6.20 11.96
C LEU A 91 10.64 -7.18 12.49
N LEU A 92 9.44 -6.73 12.86
CA LEU A 92 8.40 -7.61 13.38
C LEU A 92 7.92 -8.60 12.32
N GLU A 93 7.82 -8.18 11.06
CA GLU A 93 7.44 -9.05 9.95
C GLU A 93 8.50 -10.11 9.63
N ARG A 94 9.78 -9.73 9.59
CA ARG A 94 10.88 -10.64 9.22
C ARG A 94 11.42 -11.47 10.38
N MET A 95 11.35 -10.93 11.58
CA MET A 95 11.92 -11.52 12.79
C MET A 95 10.90 -11.42 13.94
N PRO A 96 9.74 -12.10 13.84
CA PRO A 96 8.67 -12.00 14.84
C PRO A 96 9.13 -12.47 16.23
N ASP A 97 10.05 -13.43 16.30
CA ASP A 97 10.64 -13.94 17.55
C ASP A 97 11.79 -13.07 18.09
N HIS A 98 12.00 -11.86 17.56
CA HIS A 98 13.03 -10.97 18.06
C HIS A 98 12.78 -10.64 19.55
N LYS A 99 13.83 -10.66 20.38
CA LYS A 99 13.71 -10.40 21.83
C LYS A 99 13.13 -9.02 22.16
N GLY A 100 13.22 -8.09 21.21
CA GLY A 100 12.67 -6.75 21.30
C GLY A 100 11.23 -6.60 20.84
N ALA A 101 10.62 -7.62 20.22
CA ALA A 101 9.32 -7.53 19.56
C ALA A 101 8.22 -7.01 20.50
N SER A 102 8.11 -7.58 21.70
CA SER A 102 7.10 -7.14 22.68
C SER A 102 7.26 -5.68 23.07
N SER A 103 8.50 -5.21 23.28
CA SER A 103 8.76 -3.80 23.62
C SER A 103 8.44 -2.85 22.47
N ILE A 104 8.60 -3.30 21.21
CA ILE A 104 8.21 -2.51 20.03
C ILE A 104 6.70 -2.39 19.97
N ILE A 105 5.97 -3.50 20.12
CA ILE A 105 4.50 -3.52 20.11
C ILE A 105 3.95 -2.64 21.25
N GLU A 106 4.49 -2.77 22.47
CA GLU A 106 4.12 -1.90 23.60
C GLU A 106 4.41 -0.42 23.33
N GLY A 107 5.46 -0.11 22.55
CA GLY A 107 5.77 1.24 22.11
C GLY A 107 4.73 1.76 21.11
N MET A 108 4.33 0.93 20.14
CA MET A 108 3.30 1.28 19.16
C MET A 108 1.94 1.52 19.84
N TYR A 109 1.55 0.74 20.86
CA TYR A 109 0.34 1.02 21.66
C TYR A 109 0.34 2.37 22.38
N LYS A 110 1.51 2.98 22.57
CA LYS A 110 1.70 4.29 23.21
C LYS A 110 1.84 5.42 22.19
N LEU A 111 1.59 5.14 20.91
CA LEU A 111 1.54 6.17 19.88
C LEU A 111 0.58 7.28 20.31
N GLU A 112 1.02 8.53 20.20
CA GLU A 112 0.19 9.69 20.45
C GLU A 112 -0.47 10.14 19.14
N GLU A 113 -1.66 10.74 19.22
CA GLU A 113 -2.47 11.12 18.05
C GLU A 113 -1.71 12.04 17.08
N ASP A 114 -0.92 12.97 17.61
CA ASP A 114 -0.12 13.91 16.81
C ASP A 114 0.93 13.23 15.92
N TYR A 115 1.34 11.99 16.24
CA TYR A 115 2.31 11.23 15.45
C TYR A 115 1.67 10.35 14.38
N VAL A 116 0.34 10.16 14.38
CA VAL A 116 -0.34 9.30 13.41
C VAL A 116 -0.10 9.80 11.98
N ASN A 117 -0.12 11.12 11.79
CA ASN A 117 0.09 11.77 10.49
C ASN A 117 1.54 11.66 9.96
N GLU A 118 2.49 11.22 10.79
CA GLU A 118 3.88 11.00 10.39
C GLU A 118 4.14 9.54 9.98
N LEU A 119 3.17 8.64 10.19
CA LEU A 119 3.31 7.23 9.86
C LEU A 119 3.09 6.96 8.38
N SER A 120 3.84 5.99 7.85
CA SER A 120 3.60 5.47 6.51
C SER A 120 2.36 4.57 6.48
N SER A 121 1.76 4.41 5.30
CA SER A 121 0.61 3.52 5.10
C SER A 121 0.90 2.08 5.54
N THR A 122 2.11 1.57 5.24
CA THR A 122 2.55 0.24 5.70
C THR A 122 2.55 0.12 7.22
N VAL A 123 3.04 1.13 7.94
CA VAL A 123 3.04 1.10 9.40
C VAL A 123 1.61 1.12 9.94
N ILE A 124 0.76 2.00 9.40
CA ILE A 124 -0.63 2.11 9.82
C ILE A 124 -1.38 0.79 9.60
N ALA A 125 -1.23 0.19 8.42
CA ALA A 125 -1.84 -1.10 8.08
C ALA A 125 -1.37 -2.22 9.02
N TYR A 126 -0.07 -2.29 9.30
CA TYR A 126 0.48 -3.26 10.26
C TYR A 126 -0.12 -3.10 11.66
N ILE A 127 -0.28 -1.84 12.13
CA ILE A 127 -0.88 -1.56 13.44
C ILE A 127 -2.32 -2.04 13.48
N LEU A 128 -3.13 -1.67 12.47
CA LEU A 128 -4.54 -2.08 12.40
C LEU A 128 -4.72 -3.60 12.31
N GLN A 129 -3.79 -4.31 11.68
CA GLN A 129 -3.80 -5.76 11.56
C GLN A 129 -3.43 -6.45 12.88
N THR A 130 -2.34 -6.00 13.51
CA THR A 130 -1.72 -6.71 14.64
C THR A 130 -2.29 -6.27 15.99
N MET A 131 -2.85 -5.07 16.05
CA MET A 131 -3.37 -4.43 17.27
C MET A 131 -4.81 -3.93 17.01
N PRO A 132 -5.79 -4.83 16.82
CA PRO A 132 -7.16 -4.45 16.47
C PRO A 132 -7.91 -3.67 17.58
N ASP A 133 -7.38 -3.66 18.80
CA ASP A 133 -7.88 -2.89 19.94
C ASP A 133 -7.06 -1.62 20.22
N HIS A 134 -6.23 -1.19 19.26
CA HIS A 134 -5.42 0.01 19.41
C HIS A 134 -6.31 1.24 19.70
N PRO A 135 -5.98 2.08 20.72
CA PRO A 135 -6.81 3.20 21.13
C PRO A 135 -7.02 4.26 20.03
N LEU A 136 -6.07 4.34 19.08
CA LEU A 136 -6.12 5.23 17.93
C LEU A 136 -6.58 4.55 16.63
N SER A 137 -7.16 3.34 16.69
CA SER A 137 -7.57 2.58 15.50
C SER A 137 -8.45 3.38 14.53
N SER A 138 -9.38 4.19 15.03
CA SER A 138 -10.21 5.05 14.18
C SER A 138 -9.41 6.15 13.46
N ALA A 139 -8.43 6.75 14.12
CA ALA A 139 -7.57 7.78 13.51
C ALA A 139 -6.63 7.15 12.47
N LEU A 140 -6.04 6.00 12.82
CA LEU A 140 -5.22 5.19 11.93
C LEU A 140 -5.99 4.76 10.67
N ALA A 141 -7.22 4.27 10.81
CA ALA A 141 -8.05 3.88 9.67
C ALA A 141 -8.34 5.06 8.74
N ARG A 142 -8.68 6.23 9.30
CA ARG A 142 -8.91 7.45 8.52
C ARG A 142 -7.66 7.86 7.75
N ASP A 143 -6.51 7.90 8.41
CA ASP A 143 -5.25 8.32 7.79
C ASP A 143 -4.82 7.33 6.70
N LEU A 144 -5.00 6.01 6.91
CA LEU A 144 -4.73 5.01 5.87
C LEU A 144 -5.56 5.28 4.61
N ALA A 145 -6.86 5.48 4.76
CA ALA A 145 -7.77 5.74 3.64
C ALA A 145 -7.49 7.07 2.92
N SER A 146 -6.93 8.06 3.62
CA SER A 146 -6.61 9.38 3.06
C SER A 146 -5.21 9.46 2.43
N ILE A 147 -4.23 8.75 2.97
CA ILE A 147 -2.84 8.81 2.51
C ILE A 147 -2.63 7.87 1.33
N ASP A 148 -3.16 6.65 1.43
CA ASP A 148 -2.90 5.57 0.48
C ASP A 148 -4.11 4.65 0.34
N ILE A 149 -5.03 5.04 -0.54
CA ILE A 149 -6.26 4.29 -0.80
C ILE A 149 -5.99 2.87 -1.36
N ALA A 150 -4.86 2.65 -2.05
CA ALA A 150 -4.51 1.33 -2.55
C ALA A 150 -4.16 0.42 -1.37
N CYS A 151 -3.34 0.91 -0.43
CA CYS A 151 -3.03 0.16 0.79
C CYS A 151 -4.28 -0.07 1.67
N ALA A 152 -5.19 0.91 1.76
CA ALA A 152 -6.47 0.72 2.44
C ALA A 152 -7.33 -0.37 1.79
N TYR A 153 -7.36 -0.41 0.45
CA TYR A 153 -8.06 -1.45 -0.31
C TYR A 153 -7.44 -2.83 -0.09
N ASP A 154 -6.11 -2.95 -0.20
CA ASP A 154 -5.39 -4.20 0.04
C ASP A 154 -5.66 -4.73 1.45
N PHE A 155 -5.70 -3.85 2.46
CA PHE A 155 -6.07 -4.22 3.82
C PHE A 155 -7.48 -4.83 3.90
N ILE A 156 -8.46 -4.22 3.23
CA ILE A 156 -9.85 -4.72 3.21
C ILE A 156 -9.92 -6.08 2.52
N GLN A 157 -9.17 -6.27 1.42
CA GLN A 157 -9.12 -7.53 0.68
C GLN A 157 -8.47 -8.66 1.47
N ASP A 158 -7.35 -8.38 2.13
CA ASP A 158 -6.62 -9.36 2.91
C ASP A 158 -7.32 -9.69 4.24
N GLN A 159 -8.10 -8.74 4.78
CA GLN A 159 -8.76 -8.86 6.09
C GLN A 159 -10.22 -8.36 6.07
N PRO A 160 -11.11 -9.01 5.32
CA PRO A 160 -12.50 -8.55 5.15
C PRO A 160 -13.33 -8.59 6.44
N GLU A 161 -12.94 -9.44 7.39
CA GLU A 161 -13.57 -9.60 8.71
C GLU A 161 -12.92 -8.74 9.80
N SER A 162 -11.93 -7.90 9.45
CA SER A 162 -11.32 -6.99 10.40
C SER A 162 -12.38 -6.05 11.01
N PRO A 163 -12.34 -5.78 12.32
CA PRO A 163 -13.25 -4.81 12.95
C PRO A 163 -13.08 -3.40 12.36
N HIS A 164 -12.00 -3.13 11.63
CA HIS A 164 -11.70 -1.84 11.01
C HIS A 164 -12.13 -1.76 9.54
N ALA A 165 -12.45 -2.88 8.88
CA ALA A 165 -12.76 -2.92 7.45
C ALA A 165 -13.93 -1.99 7.11
N ALA A 166 -15.01 -2.03 7.90
CA ALA A 166 -16.17 -1.18 7.67
C ALA A 166 -15.83 0.32 7.78
N ALA A 167 -15.06 0.71 8.79
CA ALA A 167 -14.63 2.09 8.97
C ALA A 167 -13.72 2.56 7.83
N LEU A 168 -12.78 1.72 7.39
CA LEU A 168 -11.91 2.00 6.25
C LEU A 168 -12.70 2.22 4.97
N ILE A 169 -13.68 1.36 4.66
CA ILE A 169 -14.54 1.52 3.49
C ILE A 169 -15.24 2.89 3.53
N GLN A 170 -15.83 3.26 4.67
CA GLN A 170 -16.50 4.55 4.82
C GLN A 170 -15.54 5.74 4.60
N GLU A 171 -14.34 5.68 5.17
CA GLU A 171 -13.34 6.74 5.02
C GLU A 171 -12.78 6.82 3.58
N MET A 172 -12.67 5.69 2.87
CA MET A 172 -12.31 5.67 1.44
C MET A 172 -13.37 6.37 0.58
N PHE A 173 -14.66 6.09 0.82
CA PHE A 173 -15.75 6.78 0.13
C PHE A 173 -15.80 8.27 0.48
N HIS A 174 -15.50 8.61 1.73
CA HIS A 174 -15.43 10.00 2.17
C HIS A 174 -14.30 10.76 1.47
N SER A 175 -13.10 10.19 1.41
CA SER A 175 -11.88 10.87 0.95
C SER A 175 -11.72 10.83 -0.57
N HIS A 176 -12.02 9.68 -1.18
CA HIS A 176 -11.76 9.40 -2.60
C HIS A 176 -12.89 8.60 -3.25
N PRO A 177 -14.11 9.17 -3.37
CA PRO A 177 -15.30 8.44 -3.81
C PRO A 177 -15.15 7.78 -5.19
N ASN A 178 -14.43 8.41 -6.12
CA ASN A 178 -14.14 7.82 -7.43
C ASN A 178 -13.38 6.50 -7.34
N ILE A 179 -12.28 6.50 -6.59
CA ILE A 179 -11.39 5.36 -6.52
C ILE A 179 -12.06 4.27 -5.69
N ALA A 180 -12.71 4.63 -4.58
CA ALA A 180 -13.48 3.70 -3.76
C ALA A 180 -14.57 2.98 -4.58
N VAL A 181 -15.37 3.72 -5.35
CA VAL A 181 -16.39 3.12 -6.24
C VAL A 181 -15.75 2.17 -7.24
N LEU A 182 -14.68 2.60 -7.92
CA LEU A 182 -14.07 1.80 -8.99
C LEU A 182 -13.32 0.56 -8.49
N LEU A 183 -12.73 0.60 -7.29
CA LEU A 183 -12.11 -0.56 -6.68
C LEU A 183 -13.16 -1.54 -6.17
N LEU A 184 -14.21 -1.03 -5.52
CA LEU A 184 -15.21 -1.86 -4.85
C LEU A 184 -16.35 -2.31 -5.80
N GLN A 185 -16.40 -1.82 -7.04
CA GLN A 185 -17.38 -2.29 -8.03
C GLN A 185 -17.21 -3.77 -8.37
N GLU A 186 -15.99 -4.30 -8.29
CA GLU A 186 -15.68 -5.70 -8.61
C GLU A 186 -16.03 -6.64 -7.44
N GLU A 187 -16.37 -6.07 -6.28
CA GLU A 187 -16.41 -6.74 -4.99
C GLU A 187 -17.83 -6.75 -4.37
N LEU A 188 -18.86 -6.85 -5.22
CA LEU A 188 -20.26 -6.96 -4.75
C LEU A 188 -20.56 -8.28 -4.00
N GLY A 189 -19.63 -9.23 -3.98
CA GLY A 189 -19.66 -10.44 -3.15
C GLY A 189 -18.96 -10.31 -1.79
N HIS A 190 -18.39 -9.15 -1.48
CA HIS A 190 -17.58 -8.92 -0.29
C HIS A 190 -18.40 -9.01 1.02
N PRO A 191 -17.84 -9.54 2.14
CA PRO A 191 -18.56 -9.63 3.41
C PRO A 191 -19.11 -8.29 3.92
N GLN A 192 -18.42 -7.20 3.61
CA GLN A 192 -18.81 -5.81 3.94
C GLN A 192 -19.66 -5.13 2.85
N VAL A 193 -20.35 -5.88 1.97
CA VAL A 193 -21.15 -5.29 0.87
C VAL A 193 -22.15 -4.24 1.35
N ALA A 194 -22.78 -4.45 2.50
CA ALA A 194 -23.69 -3.46 3.09
C ALA A 194 -23.00 -2.12 3.34
N THR A 195 -21.77 -2.15 3.89
CA THR A 195 -20.97 -0.95 4.14
C THR A 195 -20.51 -0.29 2.85
N ILE A 196 -20.23 -1.06 1.79
CA ILE A 196 -19.92 -0.50 0.46
C ILE A 196 -21.13 0.31 -0.05
N PHE A 197 -22.33 -0.25 0.03
CA PHE A 197 -23.55 0.48 -0.33
C PHE A 197 -23.76 1.72 0.53
N GLU A 198 -23.63 1.62 1.85
CA GLU A 198 -23.70 2.77 2.75
C GLU A 198 -22.72 3.88 2.35
N GLY A 199 -21.49 3.51 1.95
CA GLY A 199 -20.49 4.44 1.44
C GLY A 199 -20.91 5.12 0.14
N ILE A 200 -21.51 4.38 -0.80
CA ILE A 200 -22.12 4.96 -2.02
C ILE A 200 -23.19 5.99 -1.64
N TYR A 201 -24.11 5.64 -0.73
CA TYR A 201 -25.16 6.55 -0.28
C TYR A 201 -24.66 7.74 0.54
N ALA A 202 -23.42 7.70 1.04
CA ALA A 202 -22.79 8.79 1.77
C ALA A 202 -22.24 9.89 0.85
N ILE A 203 -22.14 9.66 -0.47
CA ILE A 203 -21.65 10.64 -1.45
C ILE A 203 -22.71 11.73 -1.70
N LYS A 204 -22.87 12.66 -0.75
CA LYS A 204 -23.92 13.69 -0.77
C LYS A 204 -23.42 15.11 -1.02
N GLU A 205 -22.13 15.34 -0.80
CA GLU A 205 -21.50 16.65 -0.96
C GLU A 205 -21.38 16.99 -2.45
N SER A 206 -21.88 18.17 -2.84
CA SER A 206 -21.95 18.57 -4.25
C SER A 206 -20.57 18.68 -4.90
N ASP A 207 -19.55 19.11 -4.17
CA ASP A 207 -18.17 19.12 -4.66
C ASP A 207 -17.69 17.70 -5.02
N LYS A 208 -17.91 16.72 -4.14
CA LYS A 208 -17.59 15.31 -4.43
C LYS A 208 -18.33 14.79 -5.66
N ILE A 209 -19.62 15.07 -5.76
CA ILE A 209 -20.46 14.66 -6.91
C ILE A 209 -19.96 15.27 -8.21
N VAL A 210 -19.66 16.57 -8.21
CA VAL A 210 -19.12 17.26 -9.40
C VAL A 210 -17.80 16.64 -9.83
N HIS A 211 -17.00 16.10 -8.92
CA HIS A 211 -15.74 15.43 -9.24
C HIS A 211 -15.88 13.95 -9.62
N LEU A 212 -17.04 13.33 -9.52
CA LEU A 212 -17.24 11.94 -9.94
C LEU A 212 -16.92 11.73 -11.42
N THR A 213 -16.29 10.59 -11.71
CA THR A 213 -15.95 10.14 -13.05
C THR A 213 -17.18 9.53 -13.72
N PRO A 214 -17.28 9.57 -15.06
CA PRO A 214 -18.39 8.94 -15.76
C PRO A 214 -18.62 7.46 -15.40
N ASN A 215 -17.55 6.69 -15.20
CA ASN A 215 -17.66 5.26 -14.87
C ASN A 215 -18.20 5.06 -13.45
N ALA A 216 -17.73 5.84 -12.47
CA ALA A 216 -18.26 5.79 -11.12
C ALA A 216 -19.76 6.16 -11.09
N ILE A 217 -20.17 7.18 -11.85
CA ILE A 217 -21.58 7.57 -11.95
C ILE A 217 -22.42 6.46 -12.60
N ILE A 218 -21.95 5.85 -13.69
CA ILE A 218 -22.63 4.71 -14.33
C ILE A 218 -22.87 3.60 -13.32
N PHE A 219 -21.82 3.20 -12.59
CA PHE A 219 -21.94 2.15 -11.59
C PHE A 219 -22.96 2.51 -10.50
N ILE A 220 -22.89 3.72 -9.93
CA ILE A 220 -23.86 4.18 -8.92
C ILE A 220 -25.29 4.15 -9.47
N LEU A 221 -25.51 4.57 -10.72
CA LEU A 221 -26.83 4.51 -11.36
C LEU A 221 -27.34 3.06 -11.47
N GLU A 222 -26.46 2.12 -11.79
CA GLU A 222 -26.82 0.71 -11.95
C GLU A 222 -27.14 0.02 -10.61
N VAL A 223 -26.38 0.29 -9.55
CA VAL A 223 -26.50 -0.42 -8.28
C VAL A 223 -27.32 0.33 -7.22
N ALA A 224 -27.37 1.66 -7.28
CA ALA A 224 -28.08 2.53 -6.34
C ALA A 224 -28.94 3.58 -7.10
N PRO A 225 -29.91 3.14 -7.94
CA PRO A 225 -30.72 4.04 -8.77
C PRO A 225 -31.61 5.00 -7.97
N ASP A 226 -31.81 4.75 -6.68
CA ASP A 226 -32.57 5.58 -5.73
C ASP A 226 -31.69 6.50 -4.89
N HIS A 227 -30.41 6.67 -5.25
CA HIS A 227 -29.49 7.55 -4.53
C HIS A 227 -30.08 8.98 -4.38
N PRO A 228 -30.01 9.62 -3.19
CA PRO A 228 -30.66 10.90 -2.93
C PRO A 228 -30.16 12.07 -3.79
N LYS A 229 -29.03 11.88 -4.48
CA LYS A 229 -28.39 12.86 -5.37
C LYS A 229 -28.33 12.40 -6.84
N ILE A 230 -29.16 11.42 -7.23
CA ILE A 230 -29.11 10.82 -8.56
C ILE A 230 -29.29 11.86 -9.67
N ASP A 231 -30.20 12.82 -9.50
CA ASP A 231 -30.43 13.88 -10.49
C ASP A 231 -29.20 14.76 -10.71
N GLU A 232 -28.48 15.10 -9.63
CA GLU A 232 -27.25 15.88 -9.67
C GLU A 232 -26.13 15.09 -10.37
N MET A 233 -26.02 13.79 -10.07
CA MET A 233 -25.07 12.89 -10.75
C MET A 233 -25.36 12.77 -12.24
N VAL A 234 -26.64 12.64 -12.64
CA VAL A 234 -27.06 12.60 -14.06
C VAL A 234 -26.71 13.91 -14.76
N GLN A 235 -26.95 15.06 -14.13
CA GLN A 235 -26.55 16.36 -14.68
C GLN A 235 -25.03 16.45 -14.91
N VAL A 236 -24.23 16.09 -13.90
CA VAL A 236 -22.76 16.06 -14.02
C VAL A 236 -22.32 15.12 -15.13
N PHE A 237 -22.91 13.93 -15.22
CA PHE A 237 -22.57 12.93 -16.22
C PHE A 237 -22.86 13.42 -17.65
N VAL A 238 -24.05 13.97 -17.91
CA VAL A 238 -24.40 14.55 -19.21
C VAL A 238 -23.49 15.73 -19.55
N GLN A 239 -23.22 16.62 -18.59
CA GLN A 239 -22.37 17.80 -18.82
C GLN A 239 -20.93 17.41 -19.16
N ARG A 240 -20.36 16.43 -18.45
CA ARG A 240 -18.97 15.99 -18.63
C ARG A 240 -18.79 15.06 -19.82
N ASN A 241 -19.74 14.16 -20.06
CA ASN A 241 -19.62 13.14 -21.10
C ASN A 241 -20.99 12.71 -21.65
N TYR A 242 -21.61 13.62 -22.41
CA TYR A 242 -22.91 13.37 -23.03
C TYR A 242 -22.94 12.16 -23.98
N VAL A 243 -21.79 11.75 -24.55
CA VAL A 243 -21.71 10.57 -25.43
C VAL A 243 -21.91 9.30 -24.61
N LYS A 244 -21.17 9.13 -23.51
CA LYS A 244 -21.36 7.99 -22.61
C LYS A 244 -22.75 8.01 -21.95
N ALA A 245 -23.28 9.18 -21.60
CA ALA A 245 -24.63 9.30 -21.07
C ALA A 245 -25.69 8.87 -22.08
N TYR A 246 -25.50 9.20 -23.36
CA TYR A 246 -26.35 8.72 -24.46
C TYR A 246 -26.26 7.19 -24.61
N ASP A 247 -25.05 6.63 -24.61
CA ASP A 247 -24.86 5.18 -24.70
C ASP A 247 -25.50 4.44 -23.51
N PHE A 248 -25.36 4.99 -22.29
CA PHE A 248 -26.01 4.46 -21.09
C PHE A 248 -27.54 4.44 -21.24
N LEU A 249 -28.15 5.56 -21.65
CA LEU A 249 -29.59 5.64 -21.87
C LEU A 249 -30.06 4.68 -22.97
N ARG A 250 -29.33 4.59 -24.09
CA ARG A 250 -29.65 3.69 -25.20
C ARG A 250 -29.65 2.23 -24.74
N ASN A 251 -28.67 1.85 -23.93
CA ASN A 251 -28.54 0.48 -23.44
C ASN A 251 -29.52 0.18 -22.28
N ASN A 252 -29.98 1.21 -21.55
CA ASN A 252 -30.88 1.12 -20.41
C ASN A 252 -32.12 2.02 -20.57
N PRO A 253 -32.98 1.80 -21.58
CA PRO A 253 -34.08 2.72 -21.89
C PRO A 253 -35.17 2.79 -20.81
N GLN A 254 -35.23 1.77 -19.94
CA GLN A 254 -36.19 1.67 -18.83
C GLN A 254 -35.60 2.12 -17.48
N HIS A 255 -34.39 2.69 -17.47
CA HIS A 255 -33.76 3.17 -16.25
C HIS A 255 -34.63 4.25 -15.58
N VAL A 256 -34.63 4.32 -14.24
CA VAL A 256 -35.49 5.25 -13.48
C VAL A 256 -35.25 6.72 -13.84
N CYS A 257 -34.01 7.07 -14.21
CA CYS A 257 -33.62 8.41 -14.67
C CYS A 257 -33.75 8.63 -16.18
N ALA A 258 -34.37 7.73 -16.95
CA ALA A 258 -34.37 7.80 -18.41
C ALA A 258 -34.93 9.11 -18.96
N ASP A 259 -36.01 9.63 -18.37
CA ASP A 259 -36.62 10.88 -18.82
C ASP A 259 -35.74 12.10 -18.52
N LEU A 260 -35.07 12.12 -17.36
CA LEU A 260 -34.09 13.15 -17.03
C LEU A 260 -32.89 13.13 -17.99
N PHE A 261 -32.39 11.94 -18.35
CA PHE A 261 -31.34 11.81 -19.37
C PHE A 261 -31.79 12.37 -20.71
N LYS A 262 -32.99 12.02 -21.19
CA LYS A 262 -33.53 12.54 -22.46
C LYS A 262 -33.58 14.06 -22.44
N GLU A 263 -34.17 14.63 -21.40
CA GLU A 263 -34.28 16.08 -21.24
C GLU A 263 -32.91 16.75 -21.34
N LEU A 264 -31.95 16.34 -20.51
CA LEU A 264 -30.64 16.97 -20.43
C LEU A 264 -29.79 16.73 -21.69
N LEU A 265 -29.84 15.53 -22.26
CA LEU A 265 -29.11 15.20 -23.49
C LEU A 265 -29.62 16.03 -24.67
N PHE A 266 -30.94 16.21 -24.81
CA PHE A 266 -31.51 16.97 -25.92
C PHE A 266 -31.34 18.46 -25.75
N GLN A 267 -31.36 18.97 -24.50
CA GLN A 267 -30.93 20.35 -24.22
C GLN A 267 -29.45 20.56 -24.58
N LYS A 268 -28.58 19.61 -24.24
CA LYS A 268 -27.14 19.70 -24.52
C LYS A 268 -26.81 19.53 -26.02
N LYS A 269 -27.48 18.59 -26.69
CA LYS A 269 -27.26 18.22 -28.10
C LYS A 269 -28.57 17.75 -28.75
N PRO A 270 -29.38 18.68 -29.29
CA PRO A 270 -30.70 18.37 -29.85
C PRO A 270 -30.70 17.32 -30.98
N SER A 271 -29.61 17.21 -31.73
CA SER A 271 -29.50 16.22 -32.83
C SER A 271 -29.57 14.76 -32.35
N LEU A 272 -29.34 14.49 -31.07
CA LEU A 272 -29.40 13.14 -30.50
C LEU A 272 -30.83 12.60 -30.40
N GLU A 273 -31.85 13.47 -30.37
CA GLU A 273 -33.26 13.04 -30.27
C GLU A 273 -33.66 12.13 -31.42
N LYS A 274 -33.34 12.54 -32.64
CA LYS A 274 -33.64 11.76 -33.85
C LYS A 274 -32.89 10.43 -33.89
N LEU A 275 -31.65 10.42 -33.38
CA LEU A 275 -30.83 9.20 -33.33
C LEU A 275 -31.37 8.20 -32.31
N LEU A 276 -31.85 8.66 -31.15
CA LEU A 276 -32.42 7.80 -30.12
C LEU A 276 -33.75 7.19 -30.59
N GLN A 277 -34.61 7.99 -31.23
CA GLN A 277 -35.90 7.52 -31.78
C GLN A 277 -35.70 6.46 -32.87
N ALA A 278 -34.68 6.63 -33.72
CA ALA A 278 -34.34 5.64 -34.75
C ALA A 278 -33.86 4.31 -34.16
N THR A 279 -33.15 4.33 -33.01
CA THR A 279 -32.58 3.12 -32.39
C THR A 279 -33.54 2.38 -31.45
N LEU A 280 -34.60 3.03 -30.95
CA LEU A 280 -35.63 2.41 -30.11
C LEU A 280 -36.81 1.84 -30.92
N SER A 281 -36.86 2.09 -32.23
CA SER A 281 -37.92 1.63 -33.14
C SER A 281 -37.54 0.36 -33.93
N ASP A 282 -36.30 -0.11 -33.77
CA ASP A 282 -35.76 -1.37 -34.30
C ASP A 282 -35.73 -2.45 -33.21
#